data_AF-A0A3C1YAU7-F1
#
_entry.id   AF-A0A3C1YAU7-F1
#
_cell.length_a   1.000
_cell.length_b   1.000
_cell.length_c   1.000
_cell.angle_alpha   90.00
_cell.angle_beta   90.00
_cell.angle_gamma   90.00
#
_symmetry.space_group_name_H-M   'P 1'
#
loop_
_entity.id
_entity.type
_entity.pdbx_description
1 polymer ?
#
loop_
_entity_poly.entity_id
_entity_poly.type
_entity_poly.pdbx_seq_one_letter_code
_entity_poly.pdbx_strand_id
1 'polypeptide(L)' 'DSVISALFKVAGYTYGPLLGLFAFGIFTKWNIKERVVPIVAVLSPLIAYFLQLYIPFGFELLMVNGGIMFLGLCLLIKRA' A
#
# COMPACT_ATOMS: atom_id res chain seq x y z
N ASP A 1 -22.37 11.73 5.91
CA ASP A 1 -21.46 10.61 5.61
C ASP A 1 -22.06 9.28 6.04
N SER A 2 -22.14 8.33 5.13
CA SER A 2 -22.63 6.99 5.43
C SER A 2 -21.53 6.18 6.13
N VAL A 3 -21.91 5.38 7.13
CA VAL A 3 -21.00 4.47 7.86
C VAL A 3 -20.21 3.57 6.90
N ILE A 4 -20.85 3.20 5.79
CA ILE A 4 -20.28 2.39 4.70
C ILE A 4 -19.05 3.07 4.09
N SER A 5 -19.14 4.36 3.75
CA SER A 5 -18.00 5.10 3.16
C SER A 5 -16.82 5.21 4.12
N ALA A 6 -17.08 5.39 5.42
CA ALA A 6 -16.02 5.40 6.43
C ALA A 6 -15.35 4.02 6.55
N LEU A 7 -16.13 2.94 6.53
CA LEU A 7 -15.63 1.57 6.62
C LEU A 7 -14.72 1.24 5.42
N PHE A 8 -15.14 1.58 4.21
CA PHE A 8 -14.35 1.36 3.00
C PHE A 8 -13.07 2.20 2.99
N LYS A 9 -13.11 3.43 3.53
CA LYS A 9 -11.93 4.28 3.66
C LYS A 9 -10.89 3.64 4.57
N VAL A 10 -11.31 3.15 5.74
CA VAL A 10 -10.41 2.45 6.68
C VAL A 10 -9.86 1.16 6.06
N ALA A 11 -10.71 0.38 5.40
CA ALA A 11 -10.29 -0.83 4.69
C ALA A 11 -9.27 -0.51 3.58
N GLY A 12 -9.42 0.60 2.86
CA GLY A 12 -8.45 1.06 1.87
C GLY A 12 -7.07 1.37 2.46
N TYR A 13 -7.03 1.94 3.67
CA TYR A 13 -5.77 2.23 4.36
C TYR A 13 -5.08 0.98 4.91
N THR A 14 -5.84 0.01 5.44
CA THR A 14 -5.28 -1.18 6.10
C THR A 14 -5.03 -2.34 5.14
N TYR A 15 -5.95 -2.59 4.20
CA TYR A 15 -5.83 -3.67 3.23
C TYR A 15 -5.02 -3.28 1.99
N GLY A 16 -4.81 -1.98 1.75
CA GLY A 16 -3.93 -1.50 0.68
C GLY A 16 -2.52 -2.09 0.76
N PRO A 17 -1.79 -1.92 1.88
CA PRO A 17 -0.45 -2.49 2.03
C PRO A 17 -0.44 -4.01 1.94
N LEU A 18 -1.45 -4.69 2.46
CA LEU A 18 -1.55 -6.15 2.35
C LEU A 18 -1.74 -6.60 0.89
N LEU A 19 -2.57 -5.87 0.12
CA LEU A 19 -2.75 -6.10 -1.31
C LEU A 19 -1.42 -5.92 -2.07
N GLY A 20 -0.68 -4.85 -1.79
CA GLY A 20 0.62 -4.60 -2.43
C GLY A 20 1.67 -5.64 -2.09
N LEU A 21 1.75 -6.06 -0.81
CA LEU A 21 2.65 -7.12 -0.36
C LEU A 21 2.31 -8.48 -1.01
N PHE A 22 1.03 -8.82 -1.07
CA PHE A 22 0.57 -10.07 -1.66
C PHE A 22 0.77 -10.10 -3.17
N ALA A 23 0.45 -9.01 -3.87
CA ALA A 23 0.74 -8.85 -5.28
C ALA A 23 2.25 -8.97 -5.56
N PHE A 24 3.10 -8.36 -4.73
CA PHE A 24 4.56 -8.51 -4.84
C PHE A 24 4.99 -9.98 -4.68
N GLY A 25 4.47 -10.70 -3.69
CA GLY A 25 4.79 -12.11 -3.49
C GLY A 25 4.37 -13.02 -4.66
N ILE A 26 3.27 -12.69 -5.35
CA ILE A 26 2.80 -13.45 -6.51
C ILE A 26 3.57 -13.10 -7.78
N PHE A 27 3.77 -11.81 -8.06
CA PHE A 27 4.35 -11.35 -9.32
C PHE A 27 5.88 -11.35 -9.32
N THR A 28 6.53 -11.32 -8.15
CA THR A 28 7.99 -11.26 -8.03
C THR A 28 8.55 -12.36 -7.14
N LYS A 29 9.62 -13.02 -7.60
CA LYS A 29 10.37 -14.04 -6.84
C LYS A 29 11.55 -13.45 -6.05
N TRP A 30 11.58 -12.14 -5.87
CA TRP A 30 12.73 -11.42 -5.35
C TRP A 30 12.80 -11.47 -3.83
N ASN A 31 13.99 -11.74 -3.31
CA ASN A 31 14.26 -11.73 -1.87
C ASN A 31 14.42 -10.28 -1.39
N ILE A 32 13.48 -9.84 -0.58
CA ILE A 32 13.47 -8.51 0.05
C ILE A 32 14.07 -8.66 1.45
N LYS A 33 14.71 -7.61 1.97
CA LYS A 33 15.07 -7.58 3.39
C LYS A 33 13.80 -7.55 4.22
N GLU A 34 13.55 -8.59 5.02
CA GLU A 34 12.38 -8.65 5.91
C GLU A 34 12.25 -7.42 6.81
N ARG A 35 13.39 -6.85 7.23
CA ARG A 35 13.44 -5.67 8.10
C ARG A 35 12.91 -4.38 7.48
N VAL A 36 12.84 -4.27 6.15
CA VAL A 36 12.30 -3.07 5.48
C VAL A 36 10.81 -3.18 5.17
N VAL A 37 10.25 -4.40 5.14
CA VAL A 37 8.83 -4.62 4.79
C VAL A 37 7.88 -3.87 5.74
N PRO A 38 8.04 -3.93 7.08
CA PRO A 38 7.17 -3.19 8.00
C PRO A 38 7.28 -1.67 7.83
N ILE A 39 8.47 -1.18 7.46
CA ILE A 39 8.72 0.25 7.24
C ILE A 39 7.92 0.73 6.04
N VAL A 40 7.99 0.00 4.91
CA VAL A 40 7.20 0.33 3.71
C VAL A 40 5.71 0.19 3.99
N ALA A 41 5.28 -0.83 4.75
CA ALA A 41 3.88 -1.04 5.09
C ALA A 41 3.27 0.12 5.91
N VAL A 42 4.07 0.81 6.73
CA VAL A 42 3.65 2.03 7.46
C VAL A 42 3.76 3.27 6.58
N LEU A 43 4.79 3.37 5.74
CA LEU A 43 4.96 4.49 4.82
C LEU A 43 3.87 4.54 3.74
N SER A 44 3.37 3.38 3.30
CA SER A 44 2.34 3.29 2.26
C SER A 44 1.04 4.03 2.60
N PRO A 45 0.38 3.77 3.75
CA PRO A 45 -0.81 4.52 4.15
C PRO A 45 -0.50 5.98 4.48
N LEU A 46 0.71 6.31 4.97
CA LEU A 46 1.13 7.70 5.17
C LEU A 46 1.17 8.47 3.84
N ILE A 47 1.80 7.91 2.81
CA ILE A 47 1.87 8.51 1.47
C ILE A 47 0.46 8.58 0.87
N ALA A 48 -0.34 7.52 0.98
CA ALA A 48 -1.72 7.52 0.49
C ALA A 48 -2.59 8.59 1.19
N TYR A 49 -2.37 8.82 2.50
CA TYR A 49 -3.05 9.88 3.25
C TYR A 49 -2.63 11.26 2.78
N PHE A 50 -1.33 11.48 2.52
CA PHE A 50 -0.86 12.73 1.92
C PHE A 50 -1.48 12.96 0.54
N LEU A 51 -1.58 11.93 -0.29
CA LEU A 51 -2.23 12.02 -1.60
C LEU A 51 -3.72 12.33 -1.49
N GLN A 52 -4.41 11.77 -0.49
CA GLN A 52 -5.82 12.03 -0.21
C GLN A 52 -6.12 13.51 0.09
N LEU A 53 -5.15 14.28 0.61
CA LEU A 53 -5.32 15.71 0.86
C LEU A 53 -5.42 16.53 -0.43
N TYR A 54 -4.77 16.08 -1.51
CA TYR A 54 -4.77 16.78 -2.80
C TYR A 54 -5.81 16.21 -3.77
N ILE A 55 -6.07 14.90 -3.70
CA ILE A 55 -6.97 14.18 -4.61
C ILE A 55 -7.98 13.38 -3.77
N PRO A 56 -9.29 13.62 -3.92
CA PRO A 56 -10.30 12.90 -3.15
C PRO A 56 -10.49 11.48 -3.68
N PHE A 57 -9.69 10.54 -3.19
CA PHE A 57 -9.90 9.12 -3.47
C PHE A 57 -11.09 8.55 -2.68
N GLY A 58 -11.85 7.69 -3.34
CA GLY A 58 -12.90 6.86 -2.75
C GLY A 58 -12.42 5.41 -2.60
N PHE A 59 -13.01 4.49 -3.36
CA PHE A 59 -12.62 3.07 -3.40
C PHE A 59 -11.23 2.84 -3.98
N GLU A 60 -10.76 3.75 -4.83
CA GLU A 60 -9.46 3.71 -5.48
C GLU A 60 -8.29 3.79 -4.49
N LEU A 61 -8.53 4.32 -3.29
CA LEU A 61 -7.53 4.43 -2.23
C LEU A 61 -6.88 3.06 -1.92
N LEU A 62 -7.66 1.98 -1.99
CA LEU A 62 -7.15 0.62 -1.82
C LEU A 62 -6.10 0.27 -2.88
N MET A 63 -6.39 0.54 -4.16
CA MET A 63 -5.48 0.29 -5.26
C MET A 63 -4.25 1.21 -5.20
N VAL A 64 -4.44 2.48 -4.91
CA VAL A 64 -3.34 3.46 -4.79
C VAL A 64 -2.38 3.04 -3.67
N ASN A 65 -2.91 2.71 -2.49
CA ASN A 65 -2.11 2.27 -1.36
C ASN A 65 -1.41 0.93 -1.64
N GLY A 66 -2.10 -0.03 -2.27
CA GLY A 66 -1.46 -1.27 -2.72
C GLY A 66 -0.35 -1.05 -3.75
N GLY A 67 -0.54 -0.12 -4.69
CA GLY A 67 0.46 0.28 -5.67
C GLY A 67 1.69 0.91 -5.01
N ILE A 68 1.49 1.82 -4.05
CA ILE A 68 2.59 2.44 -3.30
C ILE A 68 3.41 1.38 -2.56
N MET A 69 2.75 0.43 -1.88
CA MET A 69 3.44 -0.66 -1.20
C MET A 69 4.23 -1.53 -2.19
N PHE A 70 3.61 -1.93 -3.31
CA PHE A 70 4.27 -2.74 -4.33
C PHE A 70 5.50 -2.02 -4.91
N LEU A 71 5.36 -0.75 -5.27
CA LEU A 71 6.47 0.07 -5.80
C LEU A 71 7.56 0.29 -4.75
N GLY A 72 7.19 0.51 -3.49
CA GLY A 72 8.13 0.64 -2.38
C GLY A 72 8.98 -0.62 -2.19
N LEU A 73 8.35 -1.80 -2.27
CA LEU A 73 9.08 -3.07 -2.24
C LEU A 73 9.96 -3.26 -3.48
N CYS A 74 9.48 -2.89 -4.66
CA CYS A 74 10.25 -2.92 -5.91
C CYS A 74 11.50 -2.04 -5.86
N LEU A 75 11.47 -0.87 -5.21
CA LEU A 75 12.66 -0.02 -5.10
C LEU A 75 13.72 -0.59 -4.14
N LEU A 76 13.31 -1.48 -3.23
CA LEU A 76 14.17 -2.04 -2.17
C LEU A 76 14.70 -3.44 -2.48
N ILE A 77 14.49 -3.92 -3.71
CA ILE A 77 15.04 -5.20 -4.16
C ILE A 77 16.56 -5.12 -4.08
N LYS A 78 17.16 -6.05 -3.34
CA LYS A 78 18.56 -6.37 -3.54
C LYS A 78 18.67 -7.06 -4.90
N ARG A 79 19.19 -6.35 -5.91
CA ARG A 79 19.79 -7.02 -7.05
C ARG A 79 21.01 -7.77 -6.51
N ALA A 80 20.90 -9.11 -6.47
CA ALA A 80 22.05 -9.97 -6.30
C ALA A 80 22.96 -9.84 -7.54
#